data_AF-C3XJ72-F1
#
_entry.id   AF-C3XJ72-F1
#
_cell.length_a   1.000
_cell.length_b   1.000
_cell.length_c   1.000
_cell.angle_alpha   90.00
_cell.angle_beta   90.00
_cell.angle_gamma   90.00
#
_symmetry.space_group_name_H-M   'P 1'
#
loop_
_entity.id
_entity.type
_entity.pdbx_description
1 polymer ?
#
loop_
_entity_poly.entity_id
_entity_poly.type
_entity_poly.pdbx_seq_one_letter_code
_entity_poly.pdbx_strand_id
1 'polypeptide(L)'
;MTLVIKNVKQEFVKNFKDLASEIHADIEICESRQGIESELEYTENGYPKEFEKQILQDMQEAEMQRKNGTLKTYNTIKEAFKSEGII
;
A
#
# COMPACT_ATOMS: atom_id res chain seq x y z
N MET A 1 27.92 22.44 1.61
CA MET A 1 26.61 21.87 2.01
C MET A 1 26.27 20.83 0.97
N THR A 2 25.72 19.67 1.35
CA THR A 2 25.52 18.58 0.38
C THR A 2 24.06 18.13 0.39
N LEU A 3 23.44 18.14 -0.79
CA LEU A 3 22.11 17.60 -1.06
C LEU A 3 22.27 16.13 -1.49
N VAL A 4 21.82 15.20 -0.64
CA VAL A 4 21.79 13.78 -0.98
C VAL A 4 20.38 13.40 -1.38
N ILE A 5 20.22 12.94 -2.62
CA ILE A 5 18.92 12.62 -3.21
C ILE A 5 18.90 11.14 -3.58
N LYS A 6 17.94 10.42 -3.00
CA LYS A 6 17.80 8.97 -3.17
C LYS A 6 16.47 8.65 -3.86
N ASN A 7 16.49 7.69 -4.79
CA ASN A 7 15.30 7.12 -5.42
C ASN A 7 14.39 8.14 -6.12
N VAL A 8 14.98 9.14 -6.77
CA VAL A 8 14.23 10.15 -7.52
C VAL A 8 14.10 9.72 -8.99
N LYS A 9 12.91 9.93 -9.57
CA LYS A 9 12.69 9.68 -11.01
C LYS A 9 13.59 10.59 -11.84
N GLN A 10 14.11 10.07 -12.95
CA GLN A 10 15.03 10.80 -13.84
C GLN A 10 14.49 12.15 -14.30
N GLU A 11 13.17 12.28 -14.50
CA GLU A 11 12.53 13.54 -14.91
C GLU A 11 12.73 14.69 -13.90
N PHE A 12 12.91 14.40 -12.61
CA PHE A 12 13.11 15.41 -11.56
C PHE A 12 14.58 15.69 -11.25
N VAL A 13 15.51 14.85 -11.73
CA VAL A 13 16.95 14.99 -11.48
C VAL A 13 17.47 16.37 -11.92
N LYS A 14 16.97 16.89 -13.04
CA LYS A 14 17.36 18.21 -13.54
C LYS A 14 16.99 19.32 -12.57
N ASN A 15 15.75 19.33 -12.08
CA ASN A 15 15.27 20.36 -11.15
C ASN A 15 16.07 20.39 -9.85
N PHE A 16 16.51 19.22 -9.37
CA PHE A 16 17.34 19.14 -8.18
C PHE A 16 18.78 19.62 -8.39
N LYS A 17 19.35 19.39 -9.58
CA LYS A 17 20.65 19.97 -9.95
C LYS A 17 20.58 21.49 -10.03
N ASP A 18 19.51 22.02 -10.61
CA ASP A 18 19.28 23.47 -10.71
C ASP A 18 19.17 24.09 -9.30
N LEU A 19 18.40 23.48 -8.41
CA LEU A 19 18.30 23.92 -7.01
C LEU A 19 19.64 23.88 -6.27
N ALA A 20 20.43 22.81 -6.45
CA ALA A 20 21.74 22.68 -5.82
C ALA A 20 22.70 23.78 -6.28
N SER A 21 22.63 24.18 -7.55
CA SER A 21 23.40 25.29 -8.09
C SER A 21 23.03 26.63 -7.45
N GLU A 22 21.74 26.91 -7.29
CA GLU A 22 21.23 28.15 -6.67
C GLU A 22 21.65 28.30 -5.21
N ILE A 23 21.68 27.19 -4.46
CA ILE A 23 22.06 27.21 -3.03
C ILE A 23 23.54 26.91 -2.77
N HIS A 24 24.36 26.85 -3.83
CA HIS A 24 25.79 26.51 -3.78
C HIS A 24 26.08 25.24 -2.96
N ALA A 25 25.32 24.17 -3.23
CA ALA A 25 25.47 22.88 -2.59
C ALA A 25 26.03 21.83 -3.56
N ASP A 26 26.86 20.93 -3.03
CA ASP A 26 27.25 19.71 -3.71
C ASP A 26 26.03 18.78 -3.81
N ILE A 27 25.87 18.06 -4.92
CA ILE A 27 24.75 17.13 -5.11
C ILE A 27 25.25 15.71 -5.32
N GLU A 28 24.69 14.78 -4.55
CA GLU A 28 24.90 13.35 -4.71
C GLU A 28 23.57 12.69 -5.05
N ILE A 29 23.49 12.12 -6.25
CA ILE A 29 22.30 11.42 -6.73
C ILE A 29 22.58 9.92 -6.61
N CYS A 30 21.98 9.30 -5.60
CA CYS A 30 22.06 7.86 -5.43
C CYS A 30 20.90 7.23 -6.22
N GLU A 31 21.18 6.87 -7.47
CA GLU A 31 20.29 6.03 -8.26
C GLU A 31 20.26 4.64 -7.63
N SER A 32 19.15 4.24 -7.01
CA SER A 32 18.94 2.82 -6.76
C SER A 32 18.42 2.19 -8.05
N ARG A 33 19.02 1.06 -8.44
CA ARG A 33 18.51 0.19 -9.51
C ARG A 33 17.19 -0.50 -9.14
N GLN A 34 16.75 -0.32 -7.90
CA GLN A 34 15.41 -0.66 -7.48
C GLN A 34 14.54 0.50 -7.91
N GLY A 35 13.98 0.41 -9.12
CA GLY A 35 12.80 1.18 -9.44
C GLY A 35 11.88 1.10 -8.23
N ILE A 36 11.32 2.24 -7.82
CA ILE A 36 10.15 2.22 -6.93
C ILE A 36 8.98 1.74 -7.80
N GLU A 37 9.10 0.50 -8.27
CA GLU A 37 8.05 -0.31 -8.79
C GLU A 37 7.64 -1.17 -7.58
N SER A 38 6.92 -0.55 -6.65
CA SER A 38 5.72 -1.25 -6.22
C SER A 38 4.80 -1.25 -7.44
N GLU A 39 5.12 -2.08 -8.45
CA GLU A 39 4.17 -2.45 -9.48
C GLU A 39 3.08 -3.20 -8.73
N LEU A 40 2.11 -2.44 -8.21
CA LEU A 40 0.84 -3.01 -7.81
C LEU A 40 0.29 -3.61 -9.10
N GLU A 41 0.43 -4.92 -9.25
CA GLU A 41 -0.21 -5.61 -10.35
C GLU A 41 -1.72 -5.50 -10.13
N TYR A 42 -2.41 -4.85 -11.06
CA TYR A 42 -3.86 -4.69 -11.02
C TYR A 42 -4.54 -5.85 -11.75
N THR A 43 -5.72 -6.24 -11.29
CA THR A 43 -6.61 -7.18 -11.97
C THR A 43 -7.43 -6.48 -13.04
N GLU A 44 -8.14 -7.23 -13.88
CA GLU A 44 -9.06 -6.67 -14.90
C GLU A 44 -10.14 -5.77 -14.27
N ASN A 45 -10.47 -6.00 -13.00
CA ASN A 45 -11.41 -5.21 -12.22
C ASN A 45 -10.81 -3.89 -11.69
N GLY A 46 -9.53 -3.61 -11.96
CA GLY A 46 -8.84 -2.39 -11.54
C GLY A 46 -8.38 -2.38 -10.08
N TYR A 47 -8.42 -3.53 -9.39
CA TYR A 47 -7.95 -3.65 -8.00
C TYR A 47 -6.56 -4.27 -7.94
N PRO A 48 -5.73 -3.93 -6.92
CA PRO A 48 -4.49 -4.65 -6.69
C PRO A 48 -4.71 -6.15 -6.51
N LYS A 49 -3.87 -6.99 -7.10
CA LYS A 49 -3.97 -8.47 -7.00
C LYS A 49 -4.03 -8.96 -5.56
N GLU A 50 -3.23 -8.39 -4.66
CA GLU A 50 -3.25 -8.76 -3.25
C GLU A 50 -4.59 -8.41 -2.57
N PHE A 51 -5.23 -7.31 -2.97
CA PHE A 51 -6.56 -6.96 -2.46
C PHE A 51 -7.61 -7.97 -2.92
N GLU A 52 -7.65 -8.29 -4.22
CA GLU A 52 -8.62 -9.28 -4.74
C GLU A 52 -8.40 -10.68 -4.14
N LYS A 53 -7.13 -11.08 -3.98
CA LYS A 53 -6.77 -12.32 -3.30
C LYS A 53 -7.25 -12.36 -1.85
N GLN A 54 -7.12 -11.26 -1.11
CA GLN A 54 -7.61 -11.16 0.26
C GLN A 54 -9.14 -11.30 0.32
N ILE A 55 -9.87 -10.61 -0.55
CA ILE A 55 -11.33 -10.74 -0.62
C ILE A 55 -11.77 -12.18 -0.92
N LEU A 56 -11.10 -12.85 -1.85
CA LEU A 56 -11.39 -14.26 -2.17
C LEU A 56 -11.13 -15.20 -0.99
N GLN A 57 -10.07 -14.94 -0.21
CA GLN A 57 -9.78 -15.70 1.00
C GLN A 57 -10.85 -15.48 2.08
N ASP A 58 -11.23 -14.22 2.34
CA ASP A 58 -12.26 -13.87 3.32
C ASP A 58 -13.61 -14.51 2.96
N MET A 59 -13.96 -14.54 1.67
CA MET A 59 -15.17 -15.21 1.18
C MET A 59 -15.13 -16.73 1.42
N GLN A 60 -14.01 -17.38 1.13
CA GLN A 60 -13.84 -18.82 1.39
C GLN A 60 -13.93 -19.14 2.88
N GLU A 61 -13.32 -18.30 3.73
CA GLU A 61 -13.39 -18.46 5.17
C GLU A 61 -14.83 -18.30 5.68
N ALA A 62 -15.54 -17.25 5.24
CA ALA A 62 -16.93 -17.04 5.59
C ALA A 62 -17.84 -18.21 5.16
N GLU A 63 -17.62 -18.77 3.96
CA GLU A 63 -18.33 -19.98 3.51
C GLU A 63 -18.02 -21.20 4.37
N MET A 64 -16.76 -21.39 4.77
CA MET A 64 -16.35 -22.47 5.65
C MET A 64 -16.99 -22.33 7.03
N GLN A 65 -16.96 -21.13 7.61
CA GLN A 65 -17.62 -20.84 8.88
C GLN A 65 -19.13 -21.07 8.79
N ARG A 66 -19.76 -20.70 7.66
CA ARG A 66 -21.19 -20.97 7.41
C ARG A 66 -21.48 -22.46 7.37
N LYS A 67 -20.70 -23.24 6.61
CA LYS A 67 -20.85 -24.72 6.51
C LYS A 67 -20.63 -25.40 7.87
N ASN A 68 -19.70 -24.89 8.66
CA ASN A 68 -19.38 -25.40 9.99
C ASN A 68 -20.33 -24.87 11.08
N GLY A 69 -21.29 -24.00 10.75
CA GLY A 69 -22.21 -23.39 11.72
C GLY A 69 -21.54 -22.46 12.73
N THR A 70 -20.34 -21.96 12.42
CA THR A 70 -19.52 -21.10 13.29
C THR A 70 -19.53 -19.63 12.86
N LEU A 71 -20.19 -19.31 11.74
CA LEU A 71 -20.32 -17.94 11.25
C LEU A 71 -21.15 -17.12 12.23
N LYS A 72 -20.51 -16.15 12.90
CA LYS A 72 -21.22 -15.21 13.78
C LYS A 72 -22.02 -14.22 12.95
N THR A 73 -23.31 -14.11 13.26
CA THR A 73 -24.19 -13.09 12.67
C THR A 73 -24.85 -12.30 13.79
N TYR A 74 -25.12 -11.03 13.53
CA TYR A 74 -25.68 -10.11 14.50
C TYR A 74 -26.83 -9.35 13.86
N ASN A 75 -27.86 -9.04 14.64
CA ASN A 75 -29.01 -8.30 14.12
C ASN A 75 -28.74 -6.79 14.06
N THR A 76 -27.78 -6.32 14.86
CA THR A 76 -27.41 -4.90 14.91
C THR A 76 -25.91 -4.73 15.12
N ILE A 77 -25.38 -3.58 14.68
CA ILE A 77 -23.97 -3.20 14.89
C ILE A 77 -23.63 -3.16 16.38
N LYS A 78 -24.56 -2.69 17.22
CA LYS A 78 -24.38 -2.59 18.67
C LYS A 78 -24.16 -3.97 19.31
N GLU A 79 -24.86 -4.99 18.81
CA GLU A 79 -24.71 -6.37 19.27
C GLU A 79 -23.34 -6.94 18.88
N ALA A 80 -22.92 -6.71 17.64
CA ALA A 80 -21.60 -7.12 17.16
C ALA A 80 -20.48 -6.52 18.01
N PHE A 81 -20.48 -5.20 18.23
CA PHE A 81 -19.44 -4.51 19.01
C PHE A 81 -19.40 -4.95 20.47
N LYS A 82 -20.54 -5.23 21.10
CA LYS A 82 -20.57 -5.80 22.45
C LYS A 82 -19.93 -7.18 22.52
N SER A 83 -20.21 -8.04 21.53
CA SER A 83 -19.67 -9.40 21.51
C SER A 83 -18.16 -9.45 21.32
N GLU A 84 -17.59 -8.44 20.68
CA GLU A 84 -16.15 -8.28 20.45
C GLU A 84 -15.47 -7.38 21.52
N GLY A 85 -16.21 -6.98 22.56
CA GLY A 85 -15.67 -6.21 23.70
C GLY A 85 -15.26 -4.78 23.38
N ILE A 86 -15.79 -4.20 22.30
CA ILE A 86 -15.45 -2.84 21.85
C ILE A 86 -16.25 -1.80 22.64
N ILE A 87 -17.48 -2.13 23.06
CA ILE A 87 -18.40 -1.26 23.83
C ILE A 87 -19.18 -2.04 24.90
#